data_AF-A0A7J9PV03-F1
#
_entry.id   AF-A0A7J9PV03-F1
#
_cell.length_a   1.000
_cell.length_b   1.000
_cell.length_c   1.000
_cell.angle_alpha   90.00
_cell.angle_beta   90.00
_cell.angle_gamma   90.00
#
_symmetry.space_group_name_H-M   'P 1'
#
loop_
_entity.id
_entity.type
_entity.pdbx_description
1 polymer ?
#
loop_
_entity_poly.entity_id
_entity_poly.type
_entity_poly.pdbx_seq_one_letter_code
_entity_poly.pdbx_strand_id
1 'polypeptide(L)'
;MKANIEDKRKAIMDAALKLFTERGFHGTSTAQISKEAGVATGTLFHYFPTKEDLINNLYFEVKADLSREMVKNLEPQVNFKDRLKKIWDNLVRWGLDNHNEFLFVGQFCNSPYISNFTREEVIWAGLSKN
;
A
#
# COMPACT_ATOMS: atom_id res chain seq x y z
N MET A 1 -18.95 -1.31 -18.52
CA MET A 1 -18.73 -0.06 -17.75
C MET A 1 -17.84 -0.23 -16.51
N LYS A 2 -17.85 -1.38 -15.81
CA LYS A 2 -16.98 -1.65 -14.63
C LYS A 2 -15.47 -1.57 -14.91
N ALA A 3 -14.99 -2.03 -16.06
CA ALA A 3 -13.56 -1.99 -16.41
C ALA A 3 -12.95 -0.58 -16.32
N ASN A 4 -13.63 0.43 -16.87
CA ASN A 4 -13.17 1.83 -16.85
C ASN A 4 -13.16 2.46 -15.43
N ILE A 5 -13.88 1.87 -14.47
CA ILE A 5 -13.93 2.35 -13.08
C ILE A 5 -12.73 1.79 -12.31
N GLU A 6 -12.50 0.48 -12.43
CA GLU A 6 -11.35 -0.22 -11.83
C GLU A 6 -10.03 0.38 -12.34
N ASP A 7 -9.93 0.64 -13.64
CA ASP A 7 -8.74 1.21 -14.28
C ASP A 7 -8.42 2.61 -13.73
N LYS A 8 -9.44 3.44 -13.50
CA LYS A 8 -9.25 4.80 -12.95
C LYS A 8 -8.85 4.80 -11.49
N ARG A 9 -9.45 3.94 -10.68
CA ARG A 9 -9.05 3.75 -9.27
C ARG A 9 -7.58 3.34 -9.21
N LYS A 10 -7.19 2.34 -10.02
CA LYS A 10 -5.80 1.89 -10.10
C LYS A 10 -4.87 3.02 -10.53
N ALA A 11 -5.21 3.77 -11.58
CA ALA A 11 -4.40 4.89 -12.05
C ALA A 11 -4.19 5.97 -10.96
N ILE A 12 -5.23 6.27 -10.17
CA ILE A 12 -5.11 7.20 -9.04
C ILE A 12 -4.17 6.64 -7.96
N MET A 13 -4.28 5.36 -7.63
CA MET A 13 -3.45 4.70 -6.62
C MET A 13 -1.97 4.64 -7.04
N ASP A 14 -1.70 4.27 -8.30
CA ASP A 14 -0.35 4.22 -8.86
C ASP A 14 0.30 5.62 -8.87
N ALA A 15 -0.46 6.65 -9.28
CA ALA A 15 -0.01 8.04 -9.26
C ALA A 15 0.26 8.55 -7.84
N ALA A 16 -0.62 8.21 -6.89
CA ALA A 16 -0.47 8.56 -5.49
C ALA A 16 0.77 7.90 -4.87
N LEU A 17 0.97 6.61 -5.11
CA LEU A 17 2.15 5.87 -4.64
C LEU A 17 3.43 6.54 -5.12
N LYS A 18 3.54 6.79 -6.43
CA LYS A 18 4.71 7.45 -7.02
C LYS A 18 4.97 8.81 -6.36
N LEU A 19 3.97 9.70 -6.34
CA LEU A 19 4.16 11.07 -5.86
C LEU A 19 4.42 11.13 -4.35
N PHE A 20 3.76 10.28 -3.55
CA PHE A 20 4.01 10.22 -2.11
C PHE A 20 5.40 9.68 -1.80
N THR A 21 5.88 8.67 -2.51
CA THR A 21 7.25 8.15 -2.33
C THR A 21 8.32 9.17 -2.76
N GLU A 22 8.06 9.98 -3.79
CA GLU A 22 9.00 11.00 -4.28
C GLU A 22 9.00 12.30 -3.45
N ARG A 23 7.83 12.72 -2.93
CA ARG A 23 7.63 14.10 -2.42
C ARG A 23 7.00 14.16 -1.02
N GLY A 24 6.67 13.01 -0.45
CA GLY A 24 5.91 12.92 0.79
C GLY A 24 4.45 13.35 0.66
N PHE A 25 3.70 13.18 1.74
CA PHE A 25 2.30 13.60 1.79
C PHE A 25 2.16 15.12 1.63
N HIS A 26 2.91 15.93 2.39
CA HIS A 26 2.78 17.39 2.33
C HIS A 26 3.15 17.99 0.96
N GLY A 27 4.17 17.45 0.29
CA GLY A 27 4.63 17.92 -1.02
C GLY A 27 3.74 17.51 -2.21
N THR A 28 2.67 16.74 -1.96
CA THR A 28 1.81 16.17 -3.00
C THR A 28 0.36 16.64 -2.84
N SER A 29 -0.20 17.35 -3.82
CA SER A 29 -1.61 17.75 -3.84
C SER A 29 -2.49 16.75 -4.62
N THR A 30 -3.79 16.72 -4.32
CA THR A 30 -4.76 15.90 -5.08
C THR A 30 -4.88 16.33 -6.54
N ALA A 31 -4.60 17.60 -6.85
CA ALA A 31 -4.52 18.09 -8.22
C ALA A 31 -3.30 17.51 -8.97
N GLN A 32 -2.14 17.39 -8.31
CA GLN A 32 -0.96 16.73 -8.89
C GLN A 32 -1.24 15.24 -9.15
N ILE A 33 -1.88 14.55 -8.19
CA ILE A 33 -2.26 13.14 -8.34
C ILE A 33 -3.24 12.96 -9.50
N SER A 34 -4.28 13.80 -9.58
CA SER A 34 -5.27 13.72 -10.67
C SER A 34 -4.62 13.93 -12.04
N LYS A 35 -3.69 14.89 -12.14
CA LYS A 35 -2.93 15.16 -13.36
C LYS A 35 -2.04 13.98 -13.76
N GLU A 36 -1.30 13.41 -12.81
CA GLU A 36 -0.43 12.25 -13.04
C GLU A 36 -1.24 11.01 -13.46
N ALA A 37 -2.40 10.79 -12.83
CA ALA A 37 -3.30 9.69 -13.14
C ALA A 37 -4.09 9.88 -14.45
N GLY A 38 -4.03 11.06 -15.09
CA GLY A 38 -4.80 11.36 -16.30
C GLY A 38 -6.32 11.42 -16.07
N VAL A 39 -6.77 11.80 -14.86
CA VAL A 39 -8.19 11.87 -14.50
C VAL A 39 -8.60 13.29 -14.10
N ALA A 40 -9.89 13.60 -14.19
CA ALA A 40 -10.43 14.85 -13.65
C ALA A 40 -10.40 14.83 -12.12
N THR A 41 -10.21 16.00 -11.48
CA THR A 41 -10.19 16.12 -10.01
C THR A 41 -11.46 15.59 -9.35
N GLY A 42 -12.64 15.85 -9.94
CA GLY A 42 -13.91 15.30 -9.46
C GLY A 42 -13.98 13.76 -9.53
N THR A 43 -13.26 13.14 -10.48
CA THR A 43 -13.12 11.69 -10.54
C THR A 43 -12.30 11.16 -9.38
N LEU A 44 -11.20 11.81 -9.00
CA LEU A 44 -10.42 11.42 -7.81
C LEU A 44 -11.30 11.43 -6.56
N PHE A 45 -12.02 12.53 -6.33
CA PHE A 45 -12.88 12.68 -5.14
C PHE A 45 -14.11 11.76 -5.15
N HIS A 46 -14.50 11.23 -6.30
CA HIS A 46 -15.51 10.17 -6.37
C HIS A 46 -15.02 8.84 -5.79
N TYR A 47 -13.74 8.49 -5.97
CA TYR A 47 -13.14 7.28 -5.41
C TYR A 47 -12.63 7.48 -3.98
N PHE A 48 -12.03 8.64 -3.72
CA PHE A 48 -11.37 8.96 -2.45
C PHE A 48 -11.87 10.33 -1.98
N PRO A 49 -12.90 10.38 -1.13
CA PRO A 49 -13.56 11.63 -0.72
C PRO A 49 -12.60 12.67 -0.16
N THR A 50 -11.54 12.22 0.52
CA THR A 50 -10.45 13.06 1.01
C THR A 50 -9.08 12.51 0.60
N LYS A 51 -8.06 13.37 0.71
CA LYS A 51 -6.67 12.94 0.55
C LYS A 51 -6.25 11.93 1.62
N GLU A 52 -6.80 12.05 2.84
CA GLU A 52 -6.54 11.10 3.93
C GLU A 52 -7.13 9.73 3.62
N ASP A 53 -8.32 9.67 3.01
CA ASP A 53 -8.91 8.41 2.53
C ASP A 53 -8.00 7.74 1.51
N LEU A 54 -7.47 8.50 0.54
CA LEU A 54 -6.52 7.98 -0.45
C LEU A 54 -5.24 7.45 0.22
N ILE A 55 -4.67 8.20 1.17
CA ILE A 55 -3.47 7.79 1.90
C ILE A 55 -3.70 6.47 2.65
N ASN A 56 -4.80 6.37 3.41
CA ASN A 56 -5.10 5.20 4.22
C ASN A 56 -5.47 3.98 3.37
N ASN A 57 -6.21 4.14 2.28
CA ASN A 57 -6.50 3.05 1.34
C ASN A 57 -5.22 2.52 0.68
N LEU A 58 -4.35 3.43 0.20
CA LEU A 58 -3.08 3.05 -0.39
C LEU A 58 -2.18 2.31 0.61
N TYR A 59 -2.07 2.82 1.83
CA TYR A 59 -1.29 2.16 2.86
C TYR A 59 -1.86 0.79 3.24
N PHE A 60 -3.19 0.67 3.36
CA PHE A 60 -3.85 -0.59 3.61
C PHE A 60 -3.53 -1.62 2.51
N GLU A 61 -3.72 -1.27 1.23
CA GLU A 61 -3.49 -2.19 0.11
C GLU A 61 -2.04 -2.67 0.05
N VAL A 62 -1.09 -1.73 0.12
CA VAL A 62 0.33 -2.05 0.06
C VAL A 62 0.76 -2.92 1.25
N LYS A 63 0.33 -2.58 2.46
CA LYS A 63 0.69 -3.35 3.65
C LYS A 63 -0.01 -4.71 3.69
N ALA A 64 -1.25 -4.81 3.25
CA ALA A 64 -1.96 -6.07 3.17
C ALA A 64 -1.29 -7.02 2.18
N ASP A 65 -0.76 -6.49 1.06
CA ASP A 65 0.02 -7.27 0.11
C ASP A 65 1.34 -7.77 0.71
N LEU A 66 2.12 -6.87 1.30
CA LEU A 66 3.33 -7.24 2.03
C LEU A 66 3.06 -8.31 3.10
N SER A 67 2.03 -8.13 3.92
CA SER A 67 1.66 -9.10 4.98
C SER A 67 1.36 -10.48 4.41
N ARG A 68 0.63 -10.57 3.29
CA ARG A 68 0.34 -11.85 2.62
C ARG A 68 1.61 -12.52 2.08
N GLU A 69 2.48 -11.76 1.43
CA GLU A 69 3.70 -12.32 0.83
C GLU A 69 4.74 -12.71 1.89
N MET A 70 4.83 -11.99 3.01
CA MET A 70 5.73 -12.36 4.11
C MET A 70 5.43 -13.74 4.67
N VAL A 71 4.15 -14.12 4.81
CA VAL A 71 3.74 -15.41 5.38
C VAL A 71 3.60 -16.54 4.37
N LYS A 72 3.82 -16.25 3.09
CA LYS A 72 3.68 -17.21 2.00
C LYS A 72 4.67 -18.36 2.14
N ASN A 73 4.15 -19.58 2.04
CA ASN A 73 4.93 -20.81 2.15
C ASN A 73 5.71 -20.92 3.47
N LEU A 74 5.15 -20.41 4.57
CA LEU A 74 5.66 -20.69 5.92
C LEU A 74 5.11 -22.05 6.39
N GLU A 75 5.96 -23.06 6.36
CA GLU A 75 5.61 -24.38 6.89
C GLU A 75 5.67 -24.41 8.43
N PRO A 76 4.73 -25.07 9.13
CA PRO A 76 4.70 -25.11 10.61
C PRO A 76 5.90 -25.81 11.27
N GLN A 77 6.65 -26.65 10.52
CA GLN A 77 7.55 -27.66 11.07
C GLN A 77 9.04 -27.27 11.07
N VAL A 78 9.38 -26.05 10.63
CA VAL A 78 10.77 -25.55 10.62
C VAL A 78 11.11 -24.85 11.94
N ASN A 79 12.37 -24.99 12.39
CA ASN A 79 12.85 -24.28 13.57
C ASN A 79 12.71 -22.76 13.40
N PHE A 80 12.75 -22.02 14.51
CA PHE A 80 12.55 -20.57 14.52
C PHE A 80 13.51 -19.81 13.58
N LYS A 81 14.77 -20.22 13.49
CA LYS A 81 15.78 -19.59 12.64
C LYS A 81 15.42 -19.69 11.16
N ASP A 82 15.03 -20.88 10.71
CA ASP A 82 14.66 -21.12 9.30
C ASP A 82 13.36 -20.39 8.95
N ARG A 83 12.42 -20.30 9.90
CA ARG A 83 11.20 -19.50 9.73
C ARG A 83 11.51 -18.01 9.58
N LEU A 84 12.39 -17.45 10.43
CA LEU A 84 12.83 -16.05 10.30
C LEU A 84 13.55 -15.81 8.98
N LYS A 85 14.45 -16.71 8.57
CA LYS A 85 15.15 -16.62 7.29
C LYS A 85 14.15 -16.62 6.13
N LYS A 86 13.12 -17.46 6.18
CA LYS A 86 12.08 -17.51 5.15
C LYS A 86 11.28 -16.21 5.06
N ILE A 87 10.86 -15.65 6.20
CA ILE A 87 10.18 -14.34 6.24
C ILE A 87 11.07 -13.25 5.65
N TRP A 88 12.36 -13.24 6.02
CA TRP A 88 13.34 -12.30 5.48
C TRP A 88 13.49 -12.44 3.97
N ASP A 89 13.65 -13.67 3.46
CA ASP A 89 13.77 -13.95 2.03
C ASP A 89 12.51 -13.49 1.27
N ASN A 90 11.32 -13.72 1.83
CA ASN A 90 10.05 -13.26 1.25
C ASN A 90 9.97 -11.72 1.23
N LEU A 91 10.35 -11.05 2.33
CA LEU A 91 10.40 -9.58 2.41
C LEU A 91 11.35 -8.97 1.38
N VAL A 92 12.56 -9.53 1.25
CA VAL A 92 13.56 -9.03 0.30
C VAL A 92 13.08 -9.22 -1.13
N ARG A 93 12.52 -10.38 -1.49
CA ARG A 93 11.96 -10.62 -2.82
C ARG A 93 10.82 -9.66 -3.14
N TRP A 94 9.86 -9.52 -2.23
CA TRP A 94 8.76 -8.59 -2.39
C TRP A 94 9.25 -7.14 -2.56
N GLY A 95 10.25 -6.71 -1.78
CA GLY A 95 10.79 -5.35 -1.89
C GLY A 95 11.57 -5.09 -3.18
N LEU A 96 12.21 -6.11 -3.75
CA LEU A 96 12.86 -6.01 -5.06
C LEU A 96 11.84 -5.91 -6.20
N ASP A 97 10.75 -6.66 -6.11
CA ASP A 97 9.69 -6.68 -7.12
C ASP A 97 8.74 -5.46 -7.01
N ASN A 98 8.63 -4.87 -5.81
CA ASN A 98 7.70 -3.78 -5.48
C ASN A 98 8.44 -2.60 -4.83
N HIS A 99 9.36 -1.99 -5.57
CA HIS A 99 10.29 -0.99 -5.02
C HIS A 99 9.59 0.23 -4.40
N ASN A 100 8.60 0.79 -5.09
CA ASN A 100 7.92 2.00 -4.63
C ASN A 100 7.02 1.71 -3.42
N GLU A 101 6.39 0.55 -3.40
CA GLU A 101 5.60 0.02 -2.29
C GLU A 101 6.46 -0.19 -1.05
N PHE A 102 7.66 -0.78 -1.24
CA PHE A 102 8.62 -0.98 -0.16
C PHE A 102 9.10 0.34 0.44
N LEU A 103 9.47 1.30 -0.42
CA LEU A 103 9.82 2.65 0.03
C LEU A 103 8.65 3.34 0.74
N PHE A 104 7.44 3.25 0.20
CA PHE A 104 6.25 3.85 0.77
C PHE A 104 5.96 3.34 2.19
N VAL A 105 5.96 2.02 2.37
CA VAL A 105 5.76 1.41 3.70
C VAL A 105 6.88 1.80 4.66
N GLY A 106 8.14 1.75 4.20
CA GLY A 106 9.29 2.11 5.02
C GLY A 106 9.28 3.56 5.49
N GLN A 107 8.84 4.49 4.62
CA GLN A 107 8.76 5.91 4.92
C GLN A 107 7.60 6.27 5.85
N PHE A 108 6.42 5.66 5.66
CA PHE A 108 5.18 6.14 6.26
C PHE A 108 4.58 5.29 7.37
N CYS A 109 5.17 4.15 7.73
CA CYS A 109 4.60 3.26 8.76
C CYS A 109 4.33 3.96 10.11
N ASN A 110 5.17 4.94 10.47
CA ASN A 110 5.07 5.72 11.70
C ASN A 110 4.43 7.11 11.49
N SER A 111 3.89 7.40 10.30
CA SER A 111 3.30 8.71 9.99
C SER A 111 1.95 8.90 10.70
N PRO A 112 1.67 10.08 11.30
CA PRO A 112 0.38 10.35 11.92
C PRO A 112 -0.79 10.36 10.93
N TYR A 113 -0.52 10.45 9.63
CA TYR A 113 -1.53 10.36 8.56
C TYR A 113 -2.08 8.94 8.35
N ILE A 114 -1.33 7.93 8.79
CA ILE A 114 -1.83 6.56 8.81
C ILE A 114 -2.63 6.39 10.09
N SER A 115 -3.94 6.21 9.94
CA SER A 115 -4.85 6.08 11.07
C SER A 115 -4.53 4.82 11.88
N ASN A 116 -4.81 4.87 13.19
CA ASN A 116 -4.65 3.70 14.05
C ASN A 116 -5.55 2.54 13.58
N PHE A 117 -6.78 2.86 13.14
CA PHE A 117 -7.70 1.91 12.55
C PHE A 117 -7.05 1.16 11.37
N THR A 118 -6.46 1.88 10.41
CA THR A 118 -5.79 1.26 9.27
C THR A 118 -4.59 0.40 9.68
N ARG A 119 -3.81 0.81 10.68
CA ARG A 119 -2.71 -0.02 11.20
C ARG A 119 -3.22 -1.34 11.79
N GLU A 120 -4.30 -1.28 12.58
CA GLU A 120 -4.92 -2.45 13.21
C GLU A 120 -5.58 -3.37 12.18
N GLU A 121 -6.34 -2.81 11.23
CA GLU A 121 -7.00 -3.60 10.17
C GLU A 121 -6.01 -4.41 9.33
N VAL A 122 -4.85 -3.83 8.98
CA VAL A 122 -3.80 -4.55 8.26
C VAL A 122 -3.31 -5.77 9.05
N ILE A 123 -3.19 -5.65 10.38
CA ILE A 123 -2.77 -6.75 11.25
C ILE A 123 -3.85 -7.84 11.24
N TRP A 124 -5.12 -7.47 11.43
CA TRP A 124 -6.24 -8.42 11.43
C TRP A 124 -6.44 -9.11 10.07
N ALA A 125 -6.30 -8.37 8.97
CA ALA A 125 -6.37 -8.91 7.61
C ALA A 125 -5.22 -9.89 7.30
N GLY A 126 -4.03 -9.64 7.87
CA GLY A 126 -2.89 -10.56 7.76
C GLY A 126 -3.03 -11.82 8.61
N LEU A 127 -3.73 -11.74 9.75
CA LEU A 127 -3.92 -12.87 10.68
C LEU A 127 -5.12 -13.76 10.32
N SER A 128 -6.15 -13.21 9.67
CA SER A 128 -7.39 -13.93 9.33
C SER A 128 -7.31 -14.84 8.10
N LYS A 129 -6.19 -14.82 7.36
CA LYS A 129 -5.96 -15.66 6.15
C LYS A 129 -4.96 -16.80 6.36
N ASN A 130 -4.55 -17.06 7.60
CA ASN A 130 -3.74 -18.23 7.97
C ASN A 130 -4.59 -19.27 8.70
#